data_AF-A0AAJ0DMH5-F1
#
_entry.id   AF-A0AAJ0DMH5-F1
#
_cell.length_a   1.000
_cell.length_b   1.000
_cell.length_c   1.000
_cell.angle_alpha   90.00
_cell.angle_beta   90.00
_cell.angle_gamma   90.00
#
_symmetry.space_group_name_H-M   'P 1'
#
loop_
_entity.id
_entity.type
_entity.pdbx_description
1 polymer ?
#
loop_
_entity_poly.entity_id
_entity_poly.type
_entity_poly.pdbx_seq_one_letter_code
_entity_poly.pdbx_strand_id
1 'polypeptide(L)'
;MALAHNGIIRGLNSIYLQSTHLPQDKTIQRDFLIYCQCWCESMHHHHDAEEENFFPNIEKISGVEGLMQQNVDQHAAFTPGFEDFQKYAQTCKPEDYDGQKLRSLVEAFAEPLTRHLNDEIDTLRALDKYDSEKVRQAYKGLEKLLMATDNQRIAPLVFGTADRSFEGGMHDFPSVPFFVPKYHGAWRFNPTTAWRDRRELAYIK
;
A
#
# COMPACT_ATOMS: atom_id res chain seq x y z
N MET A 1 -6.63 7.17 6.40
CA MET A 1 -5.92 6.01 6.92
C MET A 1 -6.59 4.70 6.52
N ALA A 2 -7.75 4.35 7.10
CA ALA A 2 -8.43 3.08 6.80
C ALA A 2 -8.62 2.78 5.29
N LEU A 3 -8.97 3.78 4.47
CA LEU A 3 -9.12 3.60 3.01
C LEU A 3 -7.77 3.32 2.31
N ALA A 4 -6.69 3.95 2.76
CA ALA A 4 -5.34 3.68 2.26
C ALA A 4 -4.89 2.27 2.66
N HIS A 5 -5.08 1.89 3.93
CA HIS A 5 -4.77 0.55 4.45
C HIS A 5 -5.54 -0.55 3.70
N ASN A 6 -6.83 -0.31 3.41
CA ASN A 6 -7.60 -1.23 2.57
C ASN A 6 -7.01 -1.36 1.16
N GLY A 7 -6.57 -0.27 0.53
CA GLY A 7 -5.87 -0.30 -0.75
C GLY A 7 -4.57 -1.11 -0.71
N ILE A 8 -3.78 -0.93 0.37
CA ILE A 8 -2.54 -1.67 0.64
C ILE A 8 -2.81 -3.17 0.71
N ILE A 9 -3.77 -3.59 1.55
CA ILE A 9 -4.16 -4.99 1.75
C ILE A 9 -4.69 -5.59 0.45
N ARG A 10 -5.53 -4.86 -0.29
CA ARG A 10 -6.06 -5.31 -1.59
C ARG A 10 -4.97 -5.51 -2.63
N GLY A 11 -3.96 -4.63 -2.66
CA GLY A 11 -2.77 -4.79 -3.50
C GLY A 11 -1.96 -6.03 -3.12
N LEU A 12 -1.71 -6.23 -1.83
CA LEU A 12 -0.96 -7.39 -1.34
C LEU A 12 -1.70 -8.71 -1.61
N ASN A 13 -3.01 -8.75 -1.40
CA ASN A 13 -3.86 -9.89 -1.73
C ASN A 13 -3.82 -10.21 -3.24
N SER A 14 -3.87 -9.18 -4.09
CA SER A 14 -3.72 -9.35 -5.53
C SER A 14 -2.39 -10.02 -5.90
N ILE A 15 -1.29 -9.60 -5.26
CA ILE A 15 0.04 -10.20 -5.44
C ILE A 15 0.03 -11.66 -4.96
N TYR A 16 -0.42 -11.90 -3.73
CA TYR A 16 -0.38 -13.21 -3.09
C TYR A 16 -1.20 -14.27 -3.85
N LEU A 17 -2.41 -13.90 -4.30
CA LEU A 17 -3.33 -14.83 -4.96
C LEU A 17 -2.90 -15.20 -6.38
N GLN A 18 -2.26 -14.26 -7.09
CA GLN A 18 -1.88 -14.48 -8.50
C GLN A 18 -0.49 -15.07 -8.68
N SER A 19 0.41 -14.94 -7.69
CA SER A 19 1.83 -15.26 -7.86
C SER A 19 2.11 -16.67 -8.39
N THR A 20 1.37 -17.68 -7.92
CA THR A 20 1.57 -19.09 -8.31
C THR A 20 0.79 -19.52 -9.54
N HIS A 21 0.07 -18.59 -10.19
CA HIS A 21 -0.88 -18.89 -11.25
C HIS A 21 -0.55 -18.19 -12.58
N LEU A 22 0.55 -17.44 -12.63
CA LEU A 22 0.97 -16.77 -13.85
C LEU A 22 1.33 -17.80 -14.94
N PRO A 23 0.92 -17.56 -16.20
CA PRO A 23 1.41 -18.35 -17.33
C PRO A 23 2.93 -18.19 -17.47
N GLN A 24 3.56 -19.18 -18.10
CA GLN A 24 4.98 -19.15 -18.44
C GLN A 24 5.23 -18.20 -19.63
N ASP A 25 5.14 -16.91 -19.36
CA ASP A 25 5.30 -15.82 -20.34
C ASP A 25 6.12 -14.68 -19.73
N LYS A 26 7.28 -14.40 -20.35
CA LYS A 26 8.26 -13.41 -19.86
C LYS A 26 7.70 -11.99 -19.79
N THR A 27 6.76 -11.64 -20.67
CA THR A 27 6.11 -10.32 -20.64
C THR A 27 5.19 -10.22 -19.43
N ILE A 28 4.39 -11.26 -19.16
CA ILE A 28 3.49 -11.31 -18.01
C ILE A 28 4.27 -11.31 -16.70
N GLN A 29 5.34 -12.09 -16.60
CA GLN A 29 6.20 -12.16 -15.42
C GLN A 29 6.90 -10.82 -15.15
N ARG A 30 7.44 -10.18 -16.20
CA ARG A 30 8.01 -8.82 -16.09
C ARG A 30 6.97 -7.82 -15.59
N ASP A 31 5.78 -7.81 -16.19
CA ASP A 31 4.72 -6.88 -15.81
C ASP A 31 4.27 -7.11 -14.36
N PHE A 32 4.29 -8.37 -13.88
CA PHE A 32 3.98 -8.70 -12.48
C PHE A 32 5.05 -8.24 -11.51
N LEU A 33 6.33 -8.41 -11.86
CA LEU A 33 7.44 -7.89 -11.06
C LEU A 33 7.38 -6.35 -10.97
N ILE A 34 7.03 -5.66 -12.06
CA ILE A 34 6.76 -4.21 -12.05
C ILE A 34 5.60 -3.87 -11.11
N TYR A 35 4.51 -4.64 -11.14
CA TYR A 35 3.38 -4.44 -10.23
C TYR A 35 3.79 -4.56 -8.75
N CYS A 36 4.58 -5.57 -8.41
CA CYS A 36 5.14 -5.76 -7.07
C CYS A 36 6.03 -4.59 -6.64
N GLN A 37 6.89 -4.09 -7.54
CA GLN A 37 7.72 -2.91 -7.28
C GLN A 37 6.88 -1.66 -7.00
N CYS A 38 5.83 -1.41 -7.79
CA CYS A 38 4.93 -0.28 -7.55
C CYS A 38 4.25 -0.37 -6.18
N TRP A 39 3.91 -1.59 -5.74
CA TRP A 39 3.36 -1.81 -4.40
C TRP A 39 4.39 -1.50 -3.30
N CYS A 40 5.64 -1.96 -3.44
CA CYS A 40 6.71 -1.59 -2.52
C CYS A 40 6.95 -0.07 -2.46
N GLU A 41 6.99 0.60 -3.61
CA GLU A 41 7.17 2.05 -3.68
C GLU A 41 6.03 2.80 -3.00
N SER A 42 4.79 2.34 -3.17
CA SER A 42 3.62 2.89 -2.48
C SER A 42 3.68 2.71 -0.96
N MET A 43 4.19 1.57 -0.49
CA MET A 43 4.32 1.30 0.95
C MET A 43 5.39 2.16 1.61
N HIS A 44 6.57 2.27 0.99
CA HIS A 44 7.62 3.18 1.45
C HIS A 44 7.12 4.62 1.51
N HIS A 45 6.52 5.12 0.42
CA HIS A 45 5.96 6.47 0.38
C HIS A 45 4.91 6.72 1.48
N HIS A 46 4.14 5.70 1.84
CA HIS A 46 3.12 5.79 2.89
C HIS A 46 3.74 5.94 4.28
N HIS A 47 4.61 5.00 4.66
CA HIS A 47 5.18 4.93 6.01
C HIS A 47 6.27 5.99 6.23
N ASP A 48 7.07 6.31 5.22
CA ASP A 48 8.06 7.40 5.31
C ASP A 48 7.35 8.74 5.58
N ALA A 49 6.22 9.00 4.89
CA ALA A 49 5.43 10.20 5.14
C ALA A 49 4.84 10.25 6.56
N GLU A 50 4.54 9.10 7.15
CA GLU A 50 4.08 9.01 8.53
C GLU A 50 5.19 9.31 9.53
N GLU A 51 6.31 8.60 9.44
CA GLU A 51 7.43 8.74 10.37
C GLU A 51 8.14 10.09 10.26
N GLU A 52 8.32 10.61 9.05
CA GLU A 52 9.02 11.88 8.84
C GLU A 52 8.15 13.09 9.15
N ASN A 53 6.81 12.96 9.08
CA ASN A 53 5.91 14.10 9.17
C ASN A 53 4.72 13.90 10.11
N PHE A 54 3.89 12.87 9.90
CA PHE A 54 2.63 12.76 10.65
C PHE A 54 2.86 12.46 12.12
N PHE A 55 3.65 11.43 12.45
CA PHE A 55 3.91 11.00 13.82
C PHE A 55 4.58 12.11 14.67
N PRO A 56 5.65 12.80 14.20
CA PRO A 56 6.24 13.92 14.94
C PRO A 56 5.25 15.07 15.18
N ASN A 57 4.35 15.34 14.23
CA ASN A 57 3.33 16.37 14.40
C ASN A 57 2.29 15.99 15.46
N ILE A 58 1.91 14.70 15.54
CA ILE A 58 1.01 14.21 16.59
C ILE A 58 1.65 14.35 17.98
N GLU A 59 2.93 14.02 18.13
CA GLU A 59 3.65 14.22 19.40
C GLU A 59 3.73 15.70 19.79
N LYS A 60 3.99 16.59 18.82
CA LYS A 60 3.98 18.04 19.05
C LYS A 60 2.60 18.57 19.48
N ILE A 61 1.52 18.07 18.87
CA ILE A 61 0.15 18.50 19.18
C ILE A 61 -0.28 18.01 20.57
N SER A 62 0.07 16.76 20.89
CA SER A 62 -0.29 16.13 22.17
C SER A 62 0.59 16.58 23.33
N GLY A 63 1.83 17.00 23.05
CA GLY A 63 2.86 17.26 24.05
C GLY A 63 3.40 15.99 24.73
N VAL A 64 3.17 14.82 24.13
CA VAL A 64 3.58 13.51 24.67
C VAL A 64 4.62 12.90 23.74
N GLU A 65 5.86 12.84 24.22
CA GLU A 65 6.97 12.18 23.53
C GLU A 65 6.75 10.66 23.48
N GLY A 66 7.02 10.05 22.32
CA GLY A 66 6.86 8.62 22.10
C GLY A 66 5.41 8.15 22.01
N LEU A 67 4.44 9.07 21.87
CA LEU A 67 3.02 8.72 21.70
C LEU A 67 2.80 7.81 20.49
N MET A 68 3.62 7.98 19.44
CA MET A 68 3.53 7.20 18.21
C MET A 68 4.57 6.07 18.11
N GLN A 69 5.35 5.83 19.18
CA GLN A 69 6.46 4.87 19.16
C GLN A 69 6.02 3.44 18.81
N GLN A 70 4.83 3.02 19.26
CA GLN A 70 4.28 1.72 18.89
C GLN A 70 4.19 1.54 17.38
N ASN A 71 3.75 2.57 16.65
CA ASN A 71 3.62 2.48 15.19
C ASN A 71 4.98 2.41 14.51
N VAL A 72 5.96 3.18 15.01
CA VAL A 72 7.36 3.13 14.55
C VAL A 72 7.98 1.74 14.79
N ASP A 73 7.79 1.17 15.98
CA ASP A 73 8.28 -0.17 16.31
C ASP A 73 7.62 -1.24 15.42
N GLN A 74 6.34 -1.06 15.09
CA GLN A 74 5.60 -1.94 14.20
C GLN A 74 6.03 -1.81 12.74
N HIS A 75 6.40 -0.60 12.27
CA HIS A 75 7.08 -0.42 10.99
C HIS A 75 8.37 -1.22 10.94
N ALA A 76 9.25 -1.00 11.93
CA ALA A 76 10.52 -1.71 12.03
C ALA A 76 10.36 -3.24 12.08
N ALA A 77 9.25 -3.75 12.63
CA ALA A 77 8.99 -5.18 12.75
C ALA A 77 8.76 -5.89 11.40
N PHE A 78 8.09 -5.26 10.42
CA PHE A 78 7.88 -5.87 9.10
C PHE A 78 8.98 -5.50 8.08
N THR A 79 9.74 -4.42 8.32
CA THR A 79 10.74 -3.90 7.38
C THR A 79 11.71 -4.96 6.84
N PRO A 80 12.33 -5.83 7.65
CA PRO A 80 13.31 -6.80 7.12
C PRO A 80 12.72 -7.75 6.06
N GLY A 81 11.53 -8.30 6.32
CA GLY A 81 10.87 -9.20 5.35
C GLY A 81 10.34 -8.44 4.14
N PHE A 82 9.90 -7.20 4.34
CA PHE A 82 9.47 -6.32 3.25
C PHE A 82 10.63 -5.94 2.31
N GLU A 83 11.82 -5.66 2.84
CA GLU A 83 13.03 -5.38 2.06
C GLU A 83 13.46 -6.59 1.21
N ASP A 84 13.37 -7.81 1.76
CA ASP A 84 13.65 -9.04 1.01
C ASP A 84 12.67 -9.24 -0.16
N PHE A 85 11.38 -8.96 0.06
CA PHE A 85 10.37 -8.97 -1.01
C PHE A 85 10.66 -7.92 -2.08
N GLN A 86 10.95 -6.68 -1.68
CA GLN A 86 11.29 -5.60 -2.59
C GLN A 86 12.52 -5.94 -3.43
N LYS A 87 13.58 -6.46 -2.79
CA LYS A 87 14.81 -6.87 -3.46
C LYS A 87 14.54 -7.95 -4.51
N TYR A 88 13.72 -8.95 -4.19
CA TYR A 88 13.31 -9.95 -5.17
C TYR A 88 12.56 -9.31 -6.35
N ALA A 89 11.58 -8.45 -6.07
CA ALA A 89 10.80 -7.77 -7.12
C ALA A 89 11.68 -6.91 -8.05
N GLN A 90 12.74 -6.30 -7.53
CA GLN A 90 13.66 -5.43 -8.28
C GLN A 90 14.72 -6.20 -9.08
N THR A 91 15.21 -7.31 -8.55
CA THR A 91 16.40 -8.00 -9.10
C THR A 91 16.08 -9.29 -9.85
N CYS A 92 14.91 -9.90 -9.61
CA CYS A 92 14.48 -11.09 -10.32
C CYS A 92 14.30 -10.79 -11.81
N LYS A 93 14.89 -11.63 -12.67
CA LYS A 93 14.60 -11.60 -14.09
C LYS A 93 13.27 -12.32 -14.37
N PRO A 94 12.52 -11.94 -15.42
CA PRO A 94 11.26 -12.59 -15.74
C PRO A 94 11.38 -14.10 -15.96
N GLU A 95 12.47 -14.55 -16.60
CA GLU A 95 12.77 -15.98 -16.81
C GLU A 95 13.06 -16.77 -15.53
N ASP A 96 13.46 -16.09 -14.46
CA ASP A 96 13.79 -16.68 -13.16
C ASP A 96 12.63 -16.54 -12.16
N TYR A 97 11.46 -16.09 -12.63
CA TYR A 97 10.30 -15.88 -11.78
C TYR A 97 9.81 -17.18 -11.14
N ASP A 98 9.72 -17.17 -9.81
CA ASP A 98 9.20 -18.26 -9.00
C ASP A 98 8.07 -17.73 -8.11
N GLY A 99 6.84 -18.10 -8.46
CA GLY A 99 5.65 -17.71 -7.73
C GLY A 99 5.59 -18.22 -6.29
N GLN A 100 6.18 -19.39 -6.01
CA GLN A 100 6.25 -19.95 -4.65
C GLN A 100 7.26 -19.17 -3.82
N LYS A 101 8.42 -18.84 -4.41
CA LYS A 101 9.40 -17.98 -3.74
C LYS A 101 8.79 -16.62 -3.41
N LEU A 102 8.12 -15.97 -4.36
CA LEU A 102 7.47 -14.69 -4.12
C LEU A 102 6.41 -14.78 -3.02
N ARG A 103 5.58 -15.84 -3.01
CA ARG A 103 4.59 -16.07 -1.96
C ARG A 103 5.23 -16.18 -0.58
N SER A 104 6.31 -16.96 -0.45
CA SER A 104 7.02 -17.10 0.83
C SER A 104 7.63 -15.78 1.34
N LEU A 105 8.04 -14.89 0.42
CA LEU A 105 8.53 -13.56 0.78
C LEU A 105 7.42 -12.68 1.34
N VAL A 106 6.21 -12.75 0.76
CA VAL A 106 5.03 -12.06 1.32
C VAL A 106 4.68 -12.59 2.71
N GLU A 107 4.68 -13.91 2.90
CA GLU A 107 4.36 -14.55 4.18
C GLU A 107 5.32 -14.15 5.31
N ALA A 108 6.57 -13.82 4.98
CA ALA A 108 7.59 -13.42 5.95
C ALA A 108 7.31 -12.06 6.63
N PHE A 109 6.50 -11.18 6.03
CA PHE A 109 6.18 -9.86 6.59
C PHE A 109 4.68 -9.56 6.71
N ALA A 110 3.80 -10.37 6.12
CA ALA A 110 2.37 -10.10 6.08
C ALA A 110 1.73 -10.00 7.47
N GLU A 111 2.14 -10.84 8.42
CA GLU A 111 1.60 -10.82 9.79
C GLU A 111 1.95 -9.51 10.53
N PRO A 112 3.24 -9.12 10.68
CA PRO A 112 3.56 -7.86 11.35
C PRO A 112 3.01 -6.62 10.62
N LEU A 113 2.94 -6.64 9.28
CA LEU A 113 2.29 -5.57 8.51
C LEU A 113 0.79 -5.48 8.82
N THR A 114 0.06 -6.60 8.78
CA THR A 114 -1.40 -6.57 9.02
C THR A 114 -1.75 -6.21 10.46
N ARG A 115 -0.90 -6.59 11.43
CA ARG A 115 -0.99 -6.12 12.81
C ARG A 115 -0.84 -4.60 12.88
N HIS A 116 0.22 -4.05 12.27
CA HIS A 116 0.43 -2.61 12.20
C HIS A 116 -0.79 -1.87 11.64
N LEU A 117 -1.26 -2.27 10.46
CA LEU A 117 -2.38 -1.61 9.79
C LEU A 117 -3.69 -1.64 10.60
N ASN A 118 -3.84 -2.58 11.54
CA ASN A 118 -4.98 -2.65 12.46
C ASN A 118 -4.74 -1.78 13.71
N ASP A 119 -3.62 -1.99 14.40
CA ASP A 119 -3.32 -1.34 15.68
C ASP A 119 -3.18 0.19 15.53
N GLU A 120 -2.70 0.64 14.37
CA GLU A 120 -2.58 2.06 14.09
C GLU A 120 -3.96 2.75 14.12
N ILE A 121 -5.02 2.08 13.67
CA ILE A 121 -6.37 2.64 13.67
C ILE A 121 -6.83 2.98 15.10
N ASP A 122 -6.60 2.10 16.06
CA ASP A 122 -6.96 2.36 17.45
C ASP A 122 -6.06 3.41 18.10
N THR A 123 -4.77 3.45 17.72
CA THR A 123 -3.86 4.52 18.15
C THR A 123 -4.36 5.88 17.67
N LEU A 124 -4.76 6.01 16.40
CA LEU A 124 -5.28 7.24 15.84
C LEU A 124 -6.64 7.62 16.43
N ARG A 125 -7.51 6.65 16.74
CA ARG A 125 -8.79 6.91 17.41
C ARG A 125 -8.61 7.46 18.83
N ALA A 126 -7.59 7.00 19.54
CA ALA A 126 -7.26 7.48 20.89
C ALA A 126 -6.72 8.94 20.91
N LEU A 127 -6.55 9.57 19.75
CA LEU A 127 -6.21 10.98 19.65
C LEU A 127 -7.41 11.93 19.86
N ASP A 128 -8.62 11.39 19.99
CA ASP A 128 -9.86 12.14 20.23
C ASP A 128 -9.83 13.04 21.47
N LYS A 129 -9.00 12.70 22.45
CA LYS A 129 -8.74 13.49 23.66
C LYS A 129 -7.85 14.73 23.45
N TYR A 130 -7.22 14.88 22.29
CA TYR A 130 -6.38 16.02 21.94
C TYR A 130 -7.11 17.03 21.03
N ASP A 131 -6.45 18.13 20.69
CA ASP A 131 -6.98 19.20 19.83
C ASP A 131 -7.32 18.66 18.43
N SER A 132 -8.60 18.29 18.23
CA SER A 132 -9.04 17.59 17.03
C SER A 132 -8.88 18.41 15.76
N GLU A 133 -8.91 19.74 15.85
CA GLU A 133 -8.69 20.60 14.68
C GLU A 133 -7.21 20.57 14.26
N LYS A 134 -6.28 20.61 15.22
CA LYS A 134 -4.85 20.45 14.90
C LYS A 134 -4.53 19.04 14.39
N VAL A 135 -5.11 17.99 14.98
CA VAL A 135 -4.95 16.61 14.49
C VAL A 135 -5.46 16.48 13.05
N ARG A 136 -6.64 17.05 12.75
CA ARG A 136 -7.20 17.10 11.39
C ARG A 136 -6.28 17.85 10.42
N GLN A 137 -5.64 18.94 10.86
CA GLN A 137 -4.68 19.69 10.04
C GLN A 137 -3.40 18.89 9.77
N ALA A 138 -2.86 18.19 10.77
CA ALA A 138 -1.72 17.29 10.58
C ALA A 138 -2.04 16.17 9.59
N TYR A 139 -3.23 15.56 9.71
CA TYR A 139 -3.68 14.52 8.79
C TYR A 139 -3.86 15.03 7.35
N LYS A 140 -4.43 16.23 7.15
CA LYS A 140 -4.47 16.86 5.81
C LYS A 140 -3.08 17.13 5.24
N GLY A 141 -2.12 17.45 6.10
CA GLY A 141 -0.71 17.57 5.73
C GLY A 141 -0.15 16.26 5.18
N LEU A 142 -0.38 15.16 5.89
CA LEU A 142 -0.05 13.81 5.43
C LEU A 142 -0.71 13.49 4.08
N GLU A 143 -2.02 13.70 3.95
CA GLU A 143 -2.74 13.44 2.69
C GLU A 143 -2.12 14.20 1.51
N LYS A 144 -1.72 15.46 1.71
CA LYS A 144 -1.05 16.24 0.67
C LYS A 144 0.30 15.65 0.26
N LEU A 145 1.10 15.15 1.21
CA LEU A 145 2.36 14.47 0.93
C LEU A 145 2.12 13.16 0.17
N LEU A 146 1.14 12.38 0.60
CA LEU A 146 0.76 11.12 -0.06
C LEU A 146 0.24 11.35 -1.49
N MET A 147 -0.48 12.45 -1.74
CA MET A 147 -0.93 12.81 -3.09
C MET A 147 0.19 13.39 -3.97
N ALA A 148 1.26 13.94 -3.39
CA ALA A 148 2.43 14.41 -4.11
C ALA A 148 3.37 13.25 -4.48
N THR A 149 2.82 12.24 -5.15
CA THR A 149 3.50 10.98 -5.45
C THR A 149 3.76 10.77 -6.95
N ASP A 150 4.42 9.67 -7.31
CA ASP A 150 4.65 9.30 -8.69
C ASP A 150 3.34 8.95 -9.42
N ASN A 151 3.02 9.75 -10.44
CA ASN A 151 1.79 9.63 -11.23
C ASN A 151 1.82 8.48 -12.25
N GLN A 152 2.88 7.68 -12.31
CA GLN A 152 3.10 6.65 -13.34
C GLN A 152 3.12 5.23 -12.79
N ARG A 153 3.43 5.06 -11.50
CA ARG A 153 3.62 3.80 -10.78
C ARG A 153 2.75 3.75 -9.54
N ILE A 154 2.82 4.76 -8.67
CA ILE A 154 2.07 4.76 -7.40
C ILE A 154 0.61 5.13 -7.65
N ALA A 155 0.32 6.24 -8.35
CA ALA A 155 -1.07 6.65 -8.58
C ALA A 155 -1.92 5.57 -9.28
N PRO A 156 -1.47 4.91 -10.37
CA PRO A 156 -2.26 3.85 -11.00
C PRO A 156 -2.49 2.62 -10.10
N LEU A 157 -1.55 2.31 -9.20
CA LEU A 157 -1.72 1.26 -8.21
C LEU A 157 -2.80 1.64 -7.20
N VAL A 158 -2.67 2.81 -6.55
CA VAL A 158 -3.63 3.26 -5.52
C VAL A 158 -5.04 3.36 -6.10
N PHE A 159 -5.17 3.83 -7.34
CA PHE A 159 -6.45 3.81 -8.06
C PHE A 159 -6.97 2.40 -8.30
N GLY A 160 -6.10 1.50 -8.75
CA GLY A 160 -6.48 0.13 -9.08
C GLY A 160 -6.70 -0.80 -7.89
N THR A 161 -6.35 -0.36 -6.68
CA THR A 161 -6.66 -1.09 -5.44
C THR A 161 -7.85 -0.49 -4.69
N ALA A 162 -8.29 0.71 -5.05
CA ALA A 162 -9.48 1.36 -4.48
C ALA A 162 -10.78 0.89 -5.15
N ASP A 163 -11.72 0.42 -4.36
CA ASP A 163 -13.04 -0.05 -4.81
C ASP A 163 -14.10 1.01 -4.56
N ARG A 164 -14.65 1.57 -5.64
CA ARG A 164 -15.68 2.62 -5.54
C ARG A 164 -17.01 2.14 -4.96
N SER A 165 -17.22 0.83 -4.86
CA SER A 165 -18.44 0.24 -4.29
C SER A 165 -18.31 -0.09 -2.80
N PHE A 166 -17.11 0.06 -2.22
CA PHE A 166 -16.87 -0.22 -0.81
C PHE A 166 -17.79 0.64 0.08
N GLU A 167 -18.41 -0.01 1.07
CA GLU A 167 -19.43 0.58 1.96
C GLU A 167 -20.54 1.32 1.20
N GLY A 168 -21.05 0.71 0.12
CA GLY A 168 -22.12 1.30 -0.69
C GLY A 168 -21.67 2.52 -1.52
N GLY A 169 -20.36 2.71 -1.67
CA GLY A 169 -19.78 3.81 -2.44
C GLY A 169 -19.86 5.16 -1.73
N MET A 170 -19.91 5.16 -0.41
CA MET A 170 -19.92 6.40 0.39
C MET A 170 -18.56 7.13 0.40
N HIS A 171 -17.50 6.48 -0.06
CA HIS A 171 -16.12 6.99 0.00
C HIS A 171 -15.66 7.57 -1.34
N ASP A 172 -15.20 8.82 -1.33
CA ASP A 172 -14.50 9.43 -2.47
C ASP A 172 -12.97 9.32 -2.30
N PHE A 173 -12.44 8.11 -2.50
CA PHE A 173 -11.00 7.83 -2.33
C PHE A 173 -10.44 6.88 -3.41
N PRO A 174 -9.24 7.15 -3.94
CA PRO A 174 -8.56 8.45 -3.89
C PRO A 174 -9.35 9.52 -4.67
N SER A 175 -9.31 10.76 -4.22
CA SER A 175 -9.88 11.91 -4.95
C SER A 175 -9.05 12.14 -6.21
N VAL A 176 -9.69 12.19 -7.38
CA VAL A 176 -9.05 11.96 -8.70
C VAL A 176 -8.03 13.03 -9.12
N PRO A 177 -6.73 12.69 -9.28
CA PRO A 177 -5.88 13.37 -10.24
C PRO A 177 -6.01 12.69 -11.61
N PHE A 178 -6.10 13.45 -12.69
CA PHE A 178 -5.93 12.89 -14.03
C PHE A 178 -4.49 12.40 -14.20
N PHE A 179 -4.30 11.13 -14.54
CA PHE A 179 -2.99 10.58 -14.88
C PHE A 179 -3.08 9.66 -16.09
N VAL A 180 -1.99 9.57 -16.87
CA VAL A 180 -1.85 8.59 -17.94
C VAL A 180 -0.87 7.52 -17.44
N PRO A 181 -1.35 6.32 -17.10
CA PRO A 181 -0.49 5.29 -16.54
C PRO A 181 0.54 4.79 -17.58
N LYS A 182 1.81 4.73 -17.21
CA LYS A 182 2.81 3.89 -17.91
C LYS A 182 2.68 2.45 -17.44
N TYR A 183 3.37 1.50 -18.07
CA TYR A 183 3.33 0.08 -17.68
C TYR A 183 1.93 -0.55 -17.74
N HIS A 184 1.16 -0.29 -18.81
CA HIS A 184 -0.22 -0.80 -18.97
C HIS A 184 -0.41 -2.28 -18.64
N GLY A 185 0.61 -3.10 -18.87
CA GLY A 185 0.58 -4.51 -18.53
C GLY A 185 0.54 -4.81 -17.04
N ALA A 186 1.20 -4.02 -16.19
CA ALA A 186 1.19 -4.21 -14.73
C ALA A 186 -0.22 -3.97 -14.15
N TRP A 187 -0.99 -3.06 -14.73
CA TRP A 187 -2.33 -2.74 -14.21
C TRP A 187 -3.37 -3.84 -14.47
N ARG A 188 -3.03 -4.91 -15.21
CA ARG A 188 -3.88 -6.10 -15.32
C ARG A 188 -4.00 -6.88 -14.01
N PHE A 189 -3.07 -6.69 -13.08
CA PHE A 189 -3.09 -7.35 -11.78
C PHE A 189 -3.97 -6.62 -10.76
N ASN A 190 -4.41 -5.39 -11.04
CA ASN A 190 -5.29 -4.65 -10.12
C ASN A 190 -6.59 -5.41 -9.81
N PRO A 191 -7.08 -5.38 -8.55
CA PRO A 191 -8.37 -5.95 -8.17
C PRO A 191 -9.58 -5.14 -8.66
N THR A 192 -9.36 -3.98 -9.27
CA THR A 192 -10.43 -3.17 -9.89
C THR A 192 -10.12 -2.76 -11.33
N THR A 193 -11.14 -2.34 -12.05
CA THR A 193 -11.01 -1.69 -13.36
C THR A 193 -10.43 -0.27 -13.20
N ALA A 194 -10.13 0.39 -14.33
CA ALA A 194 -9.77 1.81 -14.34
C ALA A 194 -10.89 2.73 -13.78
N TRP A 195 -12.13 2.25 -13.73
CA TRP A 195 -13.28 2.94 -13.14
C TRP A 195 -13.49 2.57 -11.67
N ARG A 196 -12.56 1.83 -11.05
CA ARG A 196 -12.63 1.34 -9.66
C ARG A 196 -13.76 0.34 -9.39
N ASP A 197 -14.35 -0.23 -10.44
CA ASP A 197 -15.28 -1.36 -10.32
C ASP A 197 -14.52 -2.62 -9.96
N ARG A 198 -15.07 -3.43 -9.06
CA ARG A 198 -14.54 -4.77 -8.76
C ARG A 198 -14.42 -5.58 -10.05
N ARG A 199 -13.35 -6.35 -10.17
CA ARG A 199 -13.19 -7.34 -11.23
C ARG A 199 -12.50 -8.59 -10.68
N GLU A 200 -12.67 -9.68 -11.39
CA GLU A 200 -11.87 -10.88 -11.15
C GLU A 200 -10.40 -10.60 -11.42
N LEU A 201 -9.53 -11.20 -10.60
CA LEU A 201 -8.10 -11.16 -10.81
C LEU A 201 -7.75 -11.92 -12.09
N ALA A 202 -6.75 -11.43 -12.83
CA ALA A 202 -6.44 -11.96 -14.15
C ALA A 202 -5.94 -13.41 -14.11
N TYR A 203 -5.33 -13.83 -12.99
CA TYR A 203 -4.73 -15.15 -12.83
C TYR A 203 -5.11 -15.77 -11.47
N ILE A 204 -6.34 -16.23 -11.35
CA ILE A 204 -6.82 -17.05 -10.22
C ILE A 204 -7.46 -18.34 -10.77
N LYS A 205 -7.47 -19.40 -9.96
CA LYS A 205 -8.16 -20.66 -10.27
C LYS A 205 -9.57 -20.65 -9.72
#